data_AF-A0AAU5VIV4-F1
#
_entry.id   AF-A0AAU5VIV4-F1
#
_cell.length_a   1.000
_cell.length_b   1.000
_cell.length_c   1.000
_cell.angle_alpha   90.00
_cell.angle_beta   90.00
_cell.angle_gamma   90.00
#
_symmetry.space_group_name_H-M   'P 1'
#
loop_
_entity.id
_entity.type
_entity.pdbx_description
1 polymer ?
#
loop_
_entity_poly.entity_id
_entity_poly.type
_entity_poly.pdbx_seq_one_letter_code
_entity_poly.pdbx_strand_id
1 'polypeptide(L)'
;METNDGTDEVIETQGDEHHVVLSADTNGDGKTDVWMTDTTGDGKADLYQFDTSGDGRIDLTMVERGDEPGVDRVVVEGDGGHPLET
;
A
#
# COMPACT_ATOMS: atom_id res chain seq x y z
N MET A 1 15.07 29.37 9.14
CA MET A 1 13.70 28.86 8.96
C MET A 1 13.81 27.36 8.97
N GLU A 2 13.01 26.77 9.85
CA GLU A 2 13.24 25.48 10.51
C GLU A 2 13.51 24.29 9.59
N THR A 3 14.32 23.38 10.13
CA THR A 3 14.57 22.02 9.68
C THR A 3 13.30 21.19 9.87
N ASN A 4 12.73 20.66 8.80
CA ASN A 4 11.69 19.62 8.85
C ASN A 4 12.46 18.28 8.78
N ASP A 5 13.00 17.77 9.89
CA ASP A 5 12.36 16.83 10.83
C ASP A 5 11.59 15.72 10.10
N GLY A 6 12.16 14.52 10.11
CA GLY A 6 11.75 13.39 9.28
C GLY A 6 10.38 12.84 9.67
N THR A 7 9.34 13.34 9.02
CA THR A 7 8.04 12.67 8.95
C THR A 7 8.17 11.52 7.96
N ASP A 8 7.89 10.29 8.39
CA ASP A 8 7.53 9.20 7.48
C ASP A 8 6.47 9.74 6.50
N GLU A 9 6.87 10.01 5.25
CA GLU A 9 5.99 10.64 4.27
C GLU A 9 4.89 9.64 3.90
N VAL A 10 3.66 9.93 4.33
CA VAL A 10 2.48 9.18 3.88
C VAL A 10 2.36 9.38 2.38
N ILE A 11 2.39 8.28 1.62
CA ILE A 11 2.26 8.33 0.18
C ILE A 11 0.79 8.53 -0.18
N GLU A 12 0.48 9.65 -0.83
CA GLU A 12 -0.89 9.97 -1.24
C GLU A 12 -1.40 8.96 -2.29
N THR A 13 -2.61 8.43 -2.04
CA THR A 13 -3.41 7.57 -2.91
C THR A 13 -4.43 8.38 -3.72
N GLN A 14 -5.17 7.76 -4.64
CA GLN A 14 -6.14 8.50 -5.48
C GLN A 14 -7.39 8.95 -4.70
N GLY A 15 -7.72 8.24 -3.63
CA GLY A 15 -8.74 8.66 -2.67
C GLY A 15 -8.35 8.35 -1.23
N ASP A 16 -9.28 8.63 -0.33
CA ASP A 16 -9.10 8.52 1.12
C ASP A 16 -9.83 7.31 1.72
N GLU A 17 -10.51 6.51 0.90
CA GLU A 17 -11.19 5.30 1.35
C GLU A 17 -10.19 4.15 1.55
N HIS A 18 -10.61 3.06 2.19
CA HIS A 18 -9.74 1.92 2.43
C HIS A 18 -10.53 0.61 2.32
N HIS A 19 -10.86 0.23 1.08
CA HIS A 19 -11.56 -1.01 0.78
C HIS A 19 -10.56 -2.08 0.33
N VAL A 20 -10.21 -3.00 1.22
CA VAL A 20 -9.40 -4.16 0.84
C VAL A 20 -10.23 -5.04 -0.10
N VAL A 21 -9.82 -5.08 -1.37
CA VAL A 21 -10.50 -5.87 -2.42
C VAL A 21 -9.93 -7.28 -2.51
N LEU A 22 -8.66 -7.46 -2.17
CA LEU A 22 -8.00 -8.76 -2.17
C LEU A 22 -6.91 -8.81 -1.09
N SER A 23 -6.86 -9.94 -0.39
CA SER A 23 -5.72 -10.35 0.42
C SER A 23 -5.36 -11.80 0.13
N ALA A 24 -4.07 -12.12 0.17
CA ALA A 24 -3.60 -13.47 -0.10
C ALA A 24 -2.38 -13.85 0.76
N ASP A 25 -2.41 -15.07 1.30
CA ASP A 25 -1.24 -15.82 1.75
C ASP A 25 -0.66 -16.55 0.52
N THR A 26 0.48 -16.09 0.03
CA THR A 26 1.13 -16.59 -1.19
C THR A 26 2.19 -17.65 -0.90
N ASN A 27 2.69 -17.71 0.33
CA ASN A 27 3.77 -18.59 0.75
C ASN A 27 3.28 -19.80 1.59
N GLY A 28 2.06 -19.74 2.13
CA GLY A 28 1.37 -20.80 2.86
C GLY A 28 1.72 -20.88 4.35
N ASP A 29 2.24 -19.82 4.95
CA ASP A 29 2.63 -19.78 6.37
C ASP A 29 1.47 -19.37 7.31
N GLY A 30 0.32 -19.01 6.75
CA GLY A 30 -0.87 -18.57 7.48
C GLY A 30 -0.88 -17.07 7.80
N LYS A 31 0.08 -16.30 7.31
CA LYS A 31 0.07 -14.83 7.30
C LYS A 31 -0.29 -14.34 5.90
N THR A 32 -0.87 -13.15 5.82
CA THR A 32 -1.13 -12.53 4.52
C THR A 32 0.17 -11.92 4.01
N ASP A 33 0.48 -12.14 2.73
CA ASP A 33 1.66 -11.59 2.06
C ASP A 33 1.31 -10.40 1.17
N VAL A 34 0.07 -10.32 0.69
CA VAL A 34 -0.35 -9.33 -0.31
C VAL A 34 -1.70 -8.73 0.04
N TRP A 35 -1.82 -7.41 -0.12
CA TRP A 35 -3.06 -6.66 -0.02
C TRP A 35 -3.23 -5.75 -1.25
N MET A 36 -4.47 -5.67 -1.72
CA MET A 36 -4.90 -4.74 -2.75
C MET A 36 -6.08 -3.95 -2.18
N THR A 37 -5.95 -2.63 -2.18
CA THR A 37 -6.91 -1.70 -1.60
C THR A 37 -7.38 -0.70 -2.65
N ASP A 38 -8.70 -0.55 -2.74
CA ASP A 38 -9.38 0.50 -3.49
C ASP A 38 -9.66 1.68 -2.54
N THR A 39 -8.99 2.80 -2.81
CA THR A 39 -9.13 4.04 -2.04
C THR A 39 -10.10 5.03 -2.65
N THR A 40 -10.64 4.72 -3.83
CA THR A 40 -11.56 5.58 -4.61
C THR A 40 -13.00 5.10 -4.58
N GLY A 41 -13.23 3.84 -4.21
CA GLY A 41 -14.54 3.19 -4.19
C GLY A 41 -15.06 2.81 -5.59
N ASP A 42 -14.22 2.84 -6.63
CA ASP A 42 -14.61 2.52 -8.00
C ASP A 42 -14.52 1.02 -8.35
N GLY A 43 -14.01 0.21 -7.41
CA GLY A 43 -13.79 -1.22 -7.55
C GLY A 43 -12.43 -1.60 -8.13
N LYS A 44 -11.53 -0.65 -8.39
CA LYS A 44 -10.14 -0.89 -8.81
C LYS A 44 -9.18 -0.55 -7.68
N ALA A 45 -8.24 -1.45 -7.42
CA ALA A 45 -7.19 -1.15 -6.45
C ALA A 45 -6.19 -0.13 -7.01
N ASP A 46 -5.87 0.86 -6.19
CA ASP A 46 -4.83 1.85 -6.45
C ASP A 46 -3.72 1.82 -5.37
N LEU A 47 -3.93 1.09 -4.28
CA LEU A 47 -2.91 0.81 -3.25
C LEU A 47 -2.61 -0.69 -3.19
N TYR A 48 -1.33 -1.04 -3.22
CA TYR A 48 -0.84 -2.42 -3.19
C TYR A 48 0.27 -2.55 -2.14
N GLN A 49 0.16 -3.54 -1.26
CA GLN A 49 1.10 -3.73 -0.16
C GLN A 49 1.55 -5.17 -0.09
N PHE A 50 2.83 -5.37 0.23
CA PHE A 50 3.48 -6.67 0.23
C PHE A 50 4.33 -6.87 1.49
N ASP A 51 4.19 -8.05 2.10
CA ASP A 51 5.17 -8.65 3.01
C ASP A 51 5.95 -9.69 2.20
N THR A 52 7.10 -9.29 1.68
CA THR A 52 7.99 -10.18 0.92
C THR A 52 8.92 -10.98 1.83
N SER A 53 9.00 -10.60 3.11
CA SER A 53 9.83 -11.23 4.12
C SER A 53 9.14 -12.40 4.85
N GLY A 54 7.81 -12.41 4.90
CA GLY A 54 6.97 -13.37 5.63
C GLY A 54 6.97 -13.15 7.15
N ASP A 55 7.34 -11.96 7.64
CA ASP A 55 7.38 -11.68 9.08
C ASP A 55 6.04 -11.16 9.64
N GLY A 56 5.10 -10.85 8.75
CA GLY A 56 3.79 -10.27 8.99
C GLY A 56 3.77 -8.74 8.95
N ARG A 57 4.80 -8.08 8.39
CA ARG A 57 4.87 -6.63 8.22
C ARG A 57 5.07 -6.27 6.75
N ILE A 58 4.46 -5.16 6.35
CA ILE A 58 4.66 -4.63 5.00
C ILE A 58 6.08 -4.07 4.87
N ASP A 59 6.81 -4.59 3.90
CA ASP A 59 8.13 -4.10 3.51
C ASP A 59 8.13 -3.39 2.16
N LEU A 60 7.02 -3.44 1.43
CA LEU A 60 6.89 -2.79 0.13
C LEU A 60 5.47 -2.30 -0.11
N THR A 61 5.35 -1.04 -0.51
CA THR A 61 4.09 -0.40 -0.90
C THR A 61 4.19 0.17 -2.30
N MET A 62 3.15 -0.04 -3.11
CA MET A 62 2.99 0.58 -4.42
C MET A 62 1.68 1.32 -4.48
N VAL A 63 1.71 2.54 -5.03
CA VAL A 63 0.54 3.39 -5.23
C VAL A 63 0.45 3.76 -6.70
N GLU A 64 -0.72 3.54 -7.30
CA GLU A 64 -1.06 4.05 -8.62
C GLU A 64 -1.86 5.34 -8.45
N ARG A 65 -1.30 6.47 -8.87
CA ARG A 65 -1.96 7.78 -8.81
C ARG A 65 -2.51 8.21 -10.18
N GLY A 66 -2.18 7.46 -11.23
CA GLY A 66 -2.71 7.68 -12.56
C GLY A 66 -4.12 7.13 -12.70
N ASP A 67 -4.95 7.83 -13.48
CA ASP A 67 -6.27 7.34 -13.91
C ASP A 67 -6.13 6.07 -14.78
N GLU A 68 -5.00 5.96 -15.50
CA GLU A 68 -4.61 4.81 -16.29
C GLU A 68 -3.46 4.06 -15.60
N PRO A 69 -3.49 2.71 -15.59
CA PRO A 69 -2.47 1.91 -14.91
C PRO A 69 -1.08 2.12 -15.50
N GLY A 70 -0.10 2.34 -14.63
CA GLY A 70 1.31 2.52 -14.98
C GLY A 70 1.67 3.93 -15.46
N VAL A 71 0.74 4.90 -15.42
CA VAL A 71 1.03 6.29 -15.79
C VAL A 71 1.74 7.02 -14.65
N ASP A 72 1.30 6.83 -13.41
CA ASP A 72 1.94 7.45 -12.24
C ASP A 72 2.00 6.44 -11.10
N ARG A 73 2.98 5.54 -11.20
CA ARG A 73 3.22 4.52 -10.19
C ARG A 73 4.37 4.91 -9.27
N VAL A 74 4.09 4.92 -7.98
CA VAL A 74 5.09 5.12 -6.94
C VAL A 74 5.30 3.84 -6.18
N VAL A 75 6.56 3.55 -5.86
CA VAL A 75 6.98 2.38 -5.10
C VAL A 75 7.84 2.87 -3.96
N VAL A 76 7.51 2.47 -2.75
CA VAL A 76 8.25 2.82 -1.53
C VAL A 76 8.50 1.57 -0.70
N GLU A 77 9.63 1.59 0.01
CA GLU A 77 9.94 0.58 1.01
C GLU A 77 9.12 0.86 2.28
N GLY A 78 8.67 -0.20 2.96
CA GLY A 78 7.77 -0.14 4.12
C GLY A 78 6.28 0.00 3.75
N ASP A 79 5.46 0.36 4.74
CA ASP A 79 4.01 0.50 4.58
C ASP A 79 3.57 1.81 3.88
N GLY A 80 4.51 2.73 3.63
CA GLY A 80 4.23 3.99 2.94
C GLY A 80 3.29 4.93 3.71
N GLY A 81 3.15 4.76 5.02
CA GLY A 81 2.21 5.49 5.86
C GLY A 81 0.79 4.92 5.85
N HIS A 82 0.61 3.72 5.29
CA HIS A 82 -0.65 2.98 5.24
C HIS A 82 -0.55 1.71 6.10
N PRO A 83 -0.64 1.80 7.44
CA PRO A 83 -0.61 0.62 8.29
C PRO A 83 -1.88 -0.21 8.07
N LEU A 84 -1.70 -1.51 7.82
CA LEU A 84 -2.81 -2.45 7.79
C LEU A 84 -3.17 -2.87 9.22
N GLU A 85 -4.41 -2.60 9.62
CA GLU A 85 -4.97 -3.15 10.84
C GLU A 85 -5.30 -4.64 10.60
N THR A 86 -4.42 -5.54 11.05
CA THR A 86 -4.63 -7.00 11.01
C THR A 86 -5.34 -7.53 12.24
#